data_AF-A0AAE9E2I2-F1
#
_entry.id   AF-A0AAE9E2I2-F1
#
_cell.length_a   1.000
_cell.length_b   1.000
_cell.length_c   1.000
_cell.angle_alpha   90.00
_cell.angle_beta   90.00
_cell.angle_gamma   90.00
#
_symmetry.space_group_name_H-M   'P 1'
#
loop_
_entity.id
_entity.type
_entity.pdbx_description
1 polymer ?
#
loop_
_entity_poly.entity_id
_entity_poly.type
_entity_poly.pdbx_seq_one_letter_code
_entity_poly.pdbx_strand_id
1 'polypeptide(L)'
;MSSFRQFVWDPVLLISQMTCLQTFFYAAQMSVMLLCSFYGYEPLISSIFSTQTQRSMALIQLIASVGVSFALSYLVQRAKQCLDFACTVHFFHLICVTIYNRTLPTQFTW
;
A
#
# COMPACT_ATOMS: atom_id res chain seq x y z
N MET A 1 31.54 -12.29 25.07
CA MET A 1 30.54 -11.26 25.43
C MET A 1 29.77 -10.92 24.17
N SER A 2 28.56 -11.44 24.00
CA SER A 2 27.70 -11.05 22.88
C SER A 2 27.35 -9.58 23.07
N SER A 3 28.00 -8.71 22.29
CA SER A 3 27.64 -7.31 22.22
C SER A 3 26.17 -7.23 21.78
N PHE A 4 25.30 -6.81 22.70
CA PHE A 4 23.96 -6.37 22.34
C PHE A 4 24.16 -5.21 21.37
N ARG A 5 23.89 -5.44 20.08
CA ARG A 5 23.83 -4.36 19.11
C ARG A 5 22.80 -3.38 19.63
N GLN A 6 23.24 -2.21 20.12
CA GLN A 6 22.35 -1.10 20.39
C GLN A 6 21.60 -0.84 19.09
N PHE A 7 20.28 -0.98 19.15
CA PHE A 7 19.42 -0.51 18.09
C PHE A 7 19.55 1.02 18.09
N VAL A 8 20.42 1.56 17.24
CA VAL A 8 20.47 3.00 16.98
C VAL A 8 19.14 3.32 16.32
N TRP A 9 18.25 3.94 17.09
CA TRP A 9 16.93 4.33 16.62
C TRP A 9 17.12 5.53 15.69
N ASP A 10 17.12 5.26 14.38
CA ASP A 10 17.18 6.28 13.34
C ASP A 10 15.76 6.53 12.81
N PRO A 11 14.99 7.47 13.39
CA PRO A 11 13.60 7.71 13.01
C PRO A 11 13.46 8.14 11.55
N VAL A 12 14.45 8.85 11.03
CA VAL A 12 14.46 9.34 9.65
C VAL A 12 14.51 8.18 8.65
N LEU A 13 15.27 7.13 8.94
CA LEU A 13 15.38 5.95 8.08
C LEU A 13 14.08 5.14 8.08
N LEU A 14 13.40 5.07 9.22
CA LEU A 14 12.12 4.37 9.33
C LEU A 14 11.01 5.12 8.59
N ILE A 15 10.96 6.45 8.72
CA ILE A 15 10.00 7.30 7.98
C ILE A 15 10.26 7.20 6.47
N SER A 16 11.52 7.27 6.02
CA SER A 16 11.83 7.19 4.59
C SER A 16 11.46 5.83 4.00
N GLN A 17 11.65 4.73 4.74
CA GLN A 17 11.19 3.40 4.36
C GLN A 17 9.66 3.33 4.24
N MET A 18 8.93 3.90 5.20
CA MET A 18 7.46 3.98 5.12
C MET A 18 7.00 4.78 3.91
N THR A 19 7.56 5.96 3.67
CA THR A 19 7.22 6.79 2.51
C THR A 19 7.54 6.09 1.19
N CYS A 20 8.69 5.42 1.10
CA CYS A 20 9.09 4.67 -0.09
C CYS A 20 8.13 3.51 -0.40
N LEU A 21 7.68 2.79 0.62
CA LEU A 21 6.71 1.71 0.43
C LEU A 21 5.32 2.25 0.05
N GLN A 22 4.92 3.40 0.61
CA GLN A 22 3.67 4.05 0.23
C GLN A 22 3.66 4.48 -1.24
N THR A 23 4.76 5.08 -1.73
CA THR A 23 4.88 5.47 -3.14
C THR A 23 4.92 4.24 -4.05
N PHE A 24 5.61 3.18 -3.63
CA PHE A 24 5.65 1.93 -4.37
C PHE A 24 4.27 1.25 -4.46
N PHE A 25 3.47 1.26 -3.39
CA PHE A 25 2.11 0.74 -3.39
C PHE A 25 1.21 1.45 -4.41
N TYR A 26 1.18 2.78 -4.41
CA TYR A 26 0.40 3.54 -5.39
C TYR A 26 0.94 3.36 -6.81
N ALA A 27 2.26 3.29 -6.99
CA ALA A 27 2.85 3.01 -8.29
C ALA A 27 2.46 1.62 -8.80
N ALA A 28 2.42 0.61 -7.93
CA ALA A 28 1.98 -0.74 -8.25
C ALA A 28 0.48 -0.80 -8.58
N GLN A 29 -0.37 -0.11 -7.83
CA GLN A 29 -1.80 -0.01 -8.18
C GLN A 29 -1.99 0.64 -9.56
N MET A 30 -1.31 1.76 -9.82
CA MET A 30 -1.39 2.47 -11.10
C MET A 30 -0.85 1.61 -12.25
N SER A 31 0.25 0.87 -12.05
CA SER A 31 0.80 0.00 -13.08
C SER A 31 -0.13 -1.15 -13.41
N VAL A 32 -0.74 -1.79 -12.40
CA VAL A 32 -1.73 -2.85 -12.62
C VAL A 32 -2.99 -2.29 -13.29
N MET A 33 -3.47 -1.11 -12.91
CA MET A 33 -4.58 -0.44 -13.61
C MET A 33 -4.28 -0.16 -15.08
N LEU A 34 -3.06 0.30 -15.38
CA LEU A 34 -2.60 0.52 -16.75
C LEU A 34 -2.53 -0.79 -17.53
N LEU A 35 -2.04 -1.87 -16.90
CA LEU A 35 -2.02 -3.20 -17.50
C LEU A 35 -3.44 -3.70 -17.80
N CYS A 36 -4.37 -3.52 -16.86
CA CYS A 36 -5.78 -3.84 -17.07
C CYS A 36 -6.41 -3.00 -18.19
N SER A 37 -5.92 -1.78 -18.42
CA SER A 37 -6.43 -0.92 -19.48
C SER A 37 -6.21 -1.49 -20.88
N PHE A 38 -5.13 -2.24 -21.11
CA PHE A 38 -4.94 -2.98 -22.36
C PHE A 38 -6.01 -4.06 -22.61
N TYR A 39 -6.71 -4.51 -21.57
CA TYR A 39 -7.81 -5.48 -21.64
C TYR A 39 -9.20 -4.80 -21.64
N GLY A 40 -9.27 -3.49 -21.82
CA GLY A 40 -10.53 -2.73 -21.89
C GLY A 40 -11.05 -2.22 -20.54
N TYR A 41 -10.22 -2.20 -19.50
CA TYR A 41 -10.55 -1.50 -18.25
C TYR A 41 -10.34 0.02 -18.40
N GLU A 42 -11.25 0.83 -17.88
CA GLU A 42 -11.12 2.29 -17.86
C GLU A 42 -10.37 2.73 -16.57
N PRO A 43 -9.09 3.14 -16.66
CA PRO A 43 -8.32 3.50 -15.47
C PRO A 43 -8.68 4.91 -15.00
N LEU A 44 -9.65 5.02 -14.09
CA LEU A 44 -9.96 6.28 -13.43
C LEU A 44 -9.24 6.41 -12.08
N ILE A 45 -8.59 7.54 -11.85
CA ILE A 45 -7.96 7.85 -10.55
C ILE A 45 -9.01 7.93 -9.44
N SER A 46 -10.23 8.37 -9.76
CA SER A 46 -11.35 8.37 -8.82
C SER A 46 -11.71 6.96 -8.33
N SER A 47 -11.43 5.91 -9.11
CA SER A 47 -11.66 4.52 -8.69
C SER A 47 -10.73 4.10 -7.55
N ILE A 48 -9.54 4.72 -7.44
CA ILE A 48 -8.59 4.46 -6.35
C ILE A 48 -9.10 5.03 -5.04
N PHE A 49 -9.72 6.20 -5.10
CA PHE A 49 -10.22 6.90 -3.93
C PHE A 49 -11.71 6.65 -3.68
N SER A 50 -12.38 5.77 -4.42
CA SER A 50 -13.82 5.53 -4.27
C SER A 50 -14.12 4.80 -2.96
N THR A 51 -15.20 5.21 -2.27
CA THR A 51 -15.70 4.51 -1.07
C THR A 51 -16.41 3.20 -1.40
N GLN A 52 -16.92 3.08 -2.63
CA GLN A 52 -17.49 1.87 -3.19
C GLN A 52 -16.43 1.17 -4.02
N THR A 53 -15.81 0.14 -3.46
CA THR A 53 -14.74 -0.62 -4.10
C THR A 53 -15.34 -1.66 -5.04
N GLN A 54 -15.13 -1.46 -6.35
CA GLN A 54 -15.48 -2.48 -7.35
C GLN A 54 -14.59 -3.72 -7.17
N ARG A 55 -15.10 -4.91 -7.51
CA ARG A 55 -14.34 -6.17 -7.40
C ARG A 55 -13.01 -6.13 -8.15
N SER A 56 -12.98 -5.48 -9.31
CA SER A 56 -11.76 -5.23 -10.08
C SER A 56 -10.72 -4.47 -9.25
N MET A 57 -11.12 -3.38 -8.60
CA MET A 57 -10.24 -2.55 -7.77
C MET A 57 -9.73 -3.30 -6.54
N ALA A 58 -10.57 -4.11 -5.89
CA ALA A 58 -10.15 -4.97 -4.78
C ALA A 58 -9.06 -5.97 -5.22
N LEU A 59 -9.19 -6.59 -6.40
CA LEU A 59 -8.17 -7.47 -6.96
C LEU A 59 -6.88 -6.72 -7.31
N ILE A 60 -6.99 -5.53 -7.89
CA ILE A 60 -5.85 -4.67 -8.20
C ILE A 60 -5.08 -4.31 -6.92
N GLN A 61 -5.79 -3.96 -5.84
CA GLN A 61 -5.22 -3.68 -4.53
C GLN A 61 -4.52 -4.90 -3.91
N LEU A 62 -5.08 -6.09 -4.08
CA LEU A 62 -4.46 -7.34 -3.62
C LEU A 62 -3.17 -7.65 -4.40
N ILE A 63 -3.18 -7.50 -5.73
CA ILE A 63 -1.98 -7.71 -6.55
C ILE A 63 -0.90 -6.68 -6.17
N ALA A 64 -1.28 -5.42 -5.98
CA ALA A 64 -0.36 -4.38 -5.56
C ALA A 64 0.25 -4.66 -4.17
N SER A 65 -0.54 -5.15 -3.20
CA SER A 65 -0.05 -5.48 -1.85
C SER A 65 0.92 -6.67 -1.86
N VAL A 66 0.72 -7.65 -2.74
CA VAL A 66 1.69 -8.74 -2.97
C VAL A 66 2.99 -8.19 -3.55
N GLY A 67 2.91 -7.28 -4.53
CA GLY A 67 4.08 -6.60 -5.09
C GLY A 67 4.88 -5.84 -4.03
N VAL A 68 4.19 -5.13 -3.13
CA VAL A 68 4.81 -4.41 -2.01
C VAL A 68 5.44 -5.37 -1.01
N SER A 69 4.80 -6.51 -0.72
CA SER A 69 5.37 -7.54 0.16
C SER A 69 6.70 -8.10 -0.39
N PHE A 70 6.80 -8.25 -1.71
CA PHE A 70 8.04 -8.65 -2.37
C PHE A 70 9.10 -7.54 -2.30
N ALA A 71 8.74 -6.29 -2.58
CA ALA A 71 9.64 -5.14 -2.46
C ALA A 71 10.17 -4.98 -1.03
N LEU A 72 9.32 -5.21 -0.03
CA LEU A 72 9.67 -5.15 1.39
C LEU A 72 10.66 -6.25 1.78
N SER A 73 10.46 -7.45 1.24
CA SER A 73 11.37 -8.58 1.44
C SER A 73 12.75 -8.30 0.84
N TYR A 74 12.80 -7.65 -0.33
CA TYR A 74 14.05 -7.23 -0.98
C TYR A 74 14.75 -6.07 -0.28
N LEU A 75 14.01 -5.02 0.10
CA LEU A 75 14.58 -3.78 0.65
C LEU A 75 14.94 -3.89 2.13
N VAL A 76 14.08 -4.53 2.92
CA VAL A 76 14.20 -4.51 4.40
C VAL A 76 14.75 -5.84 4.93
N GLN A 77 14.73 -6.92 4.15
CA GLN A 77 15.12 -8.29 4.56
C GLN A 77 14.46 -8.76 5.88
N ARG A 78 13.39 -8.08 6.33
CA ARG A 78 12.67 -8.35 7.58
C ARG A 78 11.21 -8.61 7.28
N ALA A 79 10.91 -9.86 6.92
CA ALA A 79 9.55 -10.32 6.69
C ALA A 79 8.61 -10.10 7.90
N LYS A 80 9.17 -10.08 9.14
CA LYS A 80 8.39 -9.91 10.37
C LYS A 80 7.63 -8.58 10.48
N GLN A 81 8.00 -7.55 9.72
CA GLN A 81 7.34 -6.24 9.77
C GLN A 81 6.30 -6.04 8.66
N CYS A 82 6.13 -7.02 7.75
CA CYS A 82 5.25 -6.88 6.58
C CYS A 82 3.79 -6.58 6.97
N LEU A 83 3.31 -7.15 8.08
CA LEU A 83 1.96 -6.90 8.58
C LEU A 83 1.81 -5.46 9.09
N ASP A 84 2.76 -4.97 9.88
CA ASP A 84 2.76 -3.58 10.37
C ASP A 84 2.75 -2.60 9.19
N PHE A 85 3.55 -2.87 8.15
CA PHE A 85 3.57 -2.05 6.95
C PHE A 85 2.26 -2.09 6.16
N ALA A 86 1.67 -3.28 5.95
CA ALA A 86 0.37 -3.39 5.29
C ALA A 86 -0.71 -2.60 6.05
N CYS A 87 -0.73 -2.69 7.38
CA CYS A 87 -1.63 -1.91 8.23
C CYS A 87 -1.40 -0.40 8.06
N THR A 88 -0.15 0.08 8.07
CA THR A 88 0.11 1.52 7.87
C THR A 88 -0.33 2.01 6.50
N VAL A 89 -0.03 1.27 5.41
CA VAL A 89 -0.42 1.65 4.05
C VAL A 89 -1.94 1.73 3.92
N HIS A 90 -2.64 0.72 4.44
CA HIS A 90 -4.10 0.66 4.40
C HIS A 90 -4.73 1.75 5.28
N PHE A 91 -4.11 2.08 6.42
CA PHE A 91 -4.55 3.20 7.28
C PHE A 91 -4.39 4.56 6.59
N PHE A 92 -3.26 4.82 5.93
CA PHE A 92 -3.10 6.06 5.15
C PHE A 92 -4.06 6.12 3.97
N HIS A 93 -4.30 4.98 3.30
CA HIS A 93 -5.29 4.88 2.25
C HIS A 93 -6.71 5.20 2.78
N LEU A 94 -7.06 4.71 3.98
CA LEU A 94 -8.33 5.04 4.67
C LEU A 94 -8.48 6.55 4.87
N ILE A 95 -7.44 7.19 5.38
CA ILE A 95 -7.43 8.63 5.61
C ILE A 95 -7.65 9.37 4.29
N CYS A 96 -6.91 9.03 3.23
CA CYS A 96 -7.06 9.66 1.92
C CYS A 96 -8.47 9.49 1.34
N VAL A 97 -9.02 8.28 1.37
CA VAL A 97 -10.38 7.98 0.87
C VAL A 97 -11.44 8.75 1.68
N THR A 98 -11.27 8.81 3.00
CA THR A 98 -12.19 9.53 3.89
C THR A 98 -12.14 11.03 3.64
N ILE A 99 -10.96 11.61 3.43
CA ILE A 99 -10.81 13.02 3.08
C ILE A 99 -11.43 13.32 1.71
N TYR A 100 -11.21 12.44 0.72
CA TYR A 100 -11.69 12.63 -0.65
C TYR A 100 -13.23 12.59 -0.73
N ASN A 101 -13.87 11.60 -0.09
CA ASN A 101 -15.33 11.42 -0.19
C ASN A 101 -16.12 12.04 0.97
N ARG A 102 -15.43 12.50 2.03
CA ARG A 102 -16.03 12.93 3.31
C ARG A 102 -16.91 11.86 3.98
N THR A 103 -16.73 10.60 3.60
CA THR A 103 -17.50 9.45 4.10
C THR A 103 -16.58 8.28 4.35
N LEU A 104 -16.87 7.49 5.38
CA LEU A 104 -16.11 6.28 5.67
C LEU A 104 -16.55 5.14 4.73
N PRO A 105 -15.61 4.32 4.24
CA PRO A 105 -15.96 3.10 3.51
C PRO A 105 -16.65 2.12 4.47
N THR A 106 -17.87 1.71 4.13
CA THR A 106 -18.67 0.76 4.92
C THR A 106 -18.64 -0.67 4.38
N GLN A 107 -17.93 -0.88 3.26
CA GLN A 107 -17.85 -2.17 2.58
C GLN A 107 -16.68 -3.00 3.10
N PHE A 108 -16.90 -4.29 3.27
CA PHE A 108 -15.84 -5.23 3.68
C PHE A 108 -14.77 -5.47 2.60
N THR A 109 -15.08 -5.15 1.34
CA THR A 109 -14.18 -5.32 0.19
C THR A 109 -13.21 -4.16 -0.01
N TRP A 110 -13.32 -3.10 0.80
CA TRP A 110 -12.42 -1.96 0.80
C TRP A 110 -11.14 -2.31 1.55
#